data_AF-A0A9X1N940-F1
#
_entry.id   AF-A0A9X1N940-F1
#
_cell.length_a   1.000
_cell.length_b   1.000
_cell.length_c   1.000
_cell.angle_alpha   90.00
_cell.angle_beta   90.00
_cell.angle_gamma   90.00
#
_symmetry.space_group_name_H-M   'P 1'
#
loop_
_entity.id
_entity.type
_entity.pdbx_description
1 polymer ?
#
loop_
_entity_poly.entity_id
_entity_poly.type
_entity_poly.pdbx_seq_one_letter_code
_entity_poly.pdbx_strand_id
1 'polypeptide(L)'
;MSAPTKPGRGMWSTTGGLLPARPGSKGGYYRAGEPMVGSAGLEADATYNDLVVTAAVKALQRRLDELYPSLGIRPSGIVGPLTVRGFALVQRDNGLTVDGICGPQTVRAMMMSLIQSTAAMYGIPVWPLIGIVGAESGWDPGAVGVGTPYDTGPCQINRDAHPAVTLEQACDWRFAFGWTAREFKTQRDRIAQIARPGMDLDELAVAAHNSPKAARRWAETGRPGTSPNPEAYVAKVRKAWKEAP
;
A
#
# COMPACT_ATOMS: atom_id res chain seq x y z
N MET A 1 -25.98 -5.92 -1.47
CA MET A 1 -25.34 -4.82 -0.72
C MET A 1 -23.94 -5.26 -0.36
N SER A 2 -22.90 -4.74 -1.03
CA SER A 2 -21.51 -5.08 -0.70
C SER A 2 -21.16 -4.49 0.65
N ALA A 3 -20.60 -5.30 1.55
CA ALA A 3 -20.02 -4.80 2.79
C ALA A 3 -18.97 -3.73 2.46
N PRO A 4 -19.00 -2.55 3.10
CA PRO A 4 -17.94 -1.57 2.94
C PRO A 4 -16.63 -2.23 3.38
N THR A 5 -15.63 -2.22 2.51
CA THR A 5 -14.25 -2.51 2.89
C THR A 5 -13.92 -1.62 4.07
N LYS A 6 -13.73 -2.18 5.28
CA LYS A 6 -13.31 -1.39 6.43
C LYS A 6 -11.97 -0.75 6.02
N PRO A 7 -11.87 0.58 5.87
CA PRO A 7 -10.58 1.21 5.63
C PRO A 7 -9.65 0.82 6.79
N GLY A 8 -8.40 0.47 6.49
CA GLY A 8 -7.41 0.14 7.51
C GLY A 8 -7.26 1.29 8.52
N ARG A 9 -6.69 1.01 9.70
CA ARG A 9 -6.50 2.05 10.73
C ARG A 9 -5.23 2.91 10.49
N GLY A 10 -4.91 3.20 9.23
CA GLY A 10 -3.68 3.89 8.84
C GLY A 10 -3.81 5.41 8.68
N MET A 11 -3.11 5.96 7.68
CA MET A 11 -3.15 7.38 7.31
C MET A 11 -4.51 7.81 6.74
N TRP A 12 -5.39 6.92 6.27
CA TRP A 12 -6.70 7.27 5.72
C TRP A 12 -7.84 6.91 6.70
N SER A 13 -8.28 7.85 7.55
CA SER A 13 -9.63 7.78 8.15
C SER A 13 -10.29 9.15 8.29
N THR A 14 -11.46 9.19 8.94
CA THR A 14 -12.15 10.41 9.38
C THR A 14 -11.33 11.32 10.30
N THR A 15 -10.23 10.85 10.89
CA THR A 15 -9.36 11.62 11.80
C THR A 15 -7.86 11.44 11.56
N GLY A 16 -7.45 10.45 10.77
CA GLY A 16 -6.04 10.26 10.40
C GLY A 16 -5.72 11.05 9.15
N GLY A 17 -4.77 11.98 9.25
CA GLY A 17 -4.39 13.02 8.28
C GLY A 17 -5.21 14.30 8.46
N LEU A 18 -4.56 15.34 8.96
CA LEU A 18 -5.17 16.53 9.54
C LEU A 18 -6.13 17.24 8.59
N LEU A 19 -7.40 17.13 8.99
CA LEU A 19 -8.54 17.92 8.56
C LEU A 19 -8.95 17.73 7.10
N PRO A 20 -10.25 17.93 6.84
CA PRO A 20 -10.77 17.74 5.52
C PRO A 20 -10.21 18.70 4.47
N ALA A 21 -10.06 18.22 3.24
CA ALA A 21 -9.67 19.02 2.07
C ALA A 21 -10.50 20.32 1.91
N ARG A 22 -11.68 20.39 2.52
CA ARG A 22 -12.55 21.58 2.67
C ARG A 22 -13.30 21.51 4.01
N PRO A 23 -13.76 22.61 4.64
CA PRO A 23 -14.57 22.54 5.85
C PRO A 23 -15.71 21.50 5.75
N GLY A 24 -15.71 20.51 6.65
CA GLY A 24 -16.74 19.45 6.72
C GLY A 24 -16.50 18.17 5.91
N SER A 25 -15.41 18.02 5.14
CA SER A 25 -15.09 16.71 4.52
C SER A 25 -14.51 15.70 5.54
N LYS A 26 -14.15 14.50 5.11
CA LYS A 26 -13.45 13.47 5.92
C LYS A 26 -12.28 12.98 5.06
N GLY A 27 -11.07 12.81 5.60
CA GLY A 27 -9.96 12.18 4.86
C GLY A 27 -8.56 12.58 5.32
N GLY A 28 -7.56 11.81 4.89
CA GLY A 28 -6.20 11.83 5.45
C GLY A 28 -5.18 12.72 4.75
N TYR A 29 -5.26 14.01 5.01
CA TYR A 29 -4.45 15.00 4.32
C TYR A 29 -3.21 15.42 5.14
N TYR A 30 -2.12 15.81 4.46
CA TYR A 30 -0.91 16.33 5.11
C TYR A 30 -0.57 17.74 4.63
N ARG A 31 -0.30 18.65 5.59
CA ARG A 31 0.12 20.04 5.37
C ARG A 31 1.26 20.45 6.32
N ALA A 32 1.95 21.55 6.02
CA ALA A 32 3.06 22.03 6.85
C ALA A 32 2.59 22.54 8.22
N GLY A 33 3.42 22.28 9.25
CA GLY A 33 3.30 22.90 10.57
C GLY A 33 2.32 22.23 11.55
N GLU A 34 1.85 21.02 11.25
CA GLU A 34 0.85 20.34 12.09
C GLU A 34 1.30 18.94 12.56
N PRO A 35 0.92 18.52 13.79
CA PRO A 35 1.30 17.21 14.34
C PRO A 35 0.64 16.08 13.55
N MET A 36 1.42 15.12 13.06
CA MET A 36 0.88 14.00 12.28
C MET A 36 0.11 13.05 13.18
N VAL A 37 -1.16 12.82 12.86
CA VAL A 37 -2.02 11.91 13.64
C VAL A 37 -2.58 10.85 12.70
N GLY A 38 -2.39 9.58 13.05
CA GLY A 38 -2.99 8.44 12.37
C GLY A 38 -4.40 8.16 12.88
N SER A 39 -5.17 7.40 12.10
CA SER A 39 -6.57 7.12 12.42
C SER A 39 -6.84 6.22 13.62
N ALA A 40 -5.81 5.57 14.15
CA ALA A 40 -5.93 4.59 15.22
C ALA A 40 -5.78 5.17 16.64
N GLY A 41 -5.63 6.49 16.79
CA GLY A 41 -5.63 7.18 18.08
C GLY A 41 -6.93 7.11 18.89
N LEU A 42 -7.92 6.31 18.46
CA LEU A 42 -9.20 6.13 19.16
C LEU A 42 -9.43 4.71 19.72
N GLU A 43 -8.63 3.69 19.37
CA GLU A 43 -8.89 2.30 19.85
C GLU A 43 -7.66 1.39 20.10
N ALA A 44 -6.42 1.87 19.97
CA ALA A 44 -5.22 1.13 20.42
C ALA A 44 -4.10 2.09 20.83
N ASP A 45 -3.17 1.60 21.67
CA ASP A 45 -2.00 2.31 22.22
C ASP A 45 -1.43 3.34 21.23
N ALA A 46 -1.66 4.63 21.51
CA ALA A 46 -1.37 5.75 20.62
C ALA A 46 0.06 5.74 20.07
N THR A 47 0.98 5.15 20.85
CA THR A 47 2.41 5.03 20.56
C THR A 47 2.72 4.27 19.26
N TYR A 48 2.06 3.13 18.98
CA TYR A 48 2.41 2.30 17.81
C TYR A 48 1.95 2.94 16.50
N ASN A 49 0.78 3.58 16.52
CA ASN A 49 0.20 4.18 15.32
C ASN A 49 0.98 5.42 14.88
N ASP A 50 1.47 6.20 15.84
CA ASP A 50 2.35 7.35 15.58
C ASP A 50 3.66 6.90 14.93
N LEU A 51 4.21 5.73 15.33
CA LEU A 51 5.38 5.15 14.68
C LEU A 51 5.10 4.76 13.23
N VAL A 52 3.94 4.16 12.95
CA VAL A 52 3.56 3.74 11.59
C VAL A 52 3.38 4.97 10.69
N VAL A 53 2.68 6.01 11.17
CA VAL A 53 2.50 7.26 10.44
C VAL A 53 3.83 7.95 10.18
N THR A 54 4.70 8.02 11.19
CA THR A 54 6.05 8.58 11.04
C THR A 54 6.84 7.82 9.96
N ALA A 55 6.83 6.49 9.99
CA ALA A 55 7.50 5.66 8.98
C ALA A 55 6.93 5.87 7.57
N ALA A 56 5.60 6.00 7.46
CA ALA A 56 4.92 6.21 6.19
C ALA A 56 5.21 7.61 5.59
N VAL A 57 5.32 8.64 6.43
CA VAL A 57 5.72 9.98 6.01
C VAL A 57 7.17 10.00 5.55
N LYS A 58 8.06 9.29 6.26
CA LYS A 58 9.45 9.11 5.80
C LYS A 58 9.50 8.43 4.43
N ALA A 59 8.68 7.40 4.19
CA ALA A 59 8.60 6.73 2.88
C ALA A 59 8.17 7.70 1.77
N LEU A 60 7.16 8.52 2.05
CA LEU A 60 6.70 9.58 1.14
C LEU A 60 7.80 10.63 0.90
N GLN A 61 8.55 11.03 1.93
CA GLN A 61 9.65 11.99 1.81
C GLN A 61 10.82 11.42 1.00
N ARG A 62 11.14 10.13 1.17
CA ARG A 62 12.10 9.43 0.30
C ARG A 62 11.64 9.47 -1.14
N ARG A 63 10.36 9.20 -1.40
CA ARG A 63 9.83 9.24 -2.77
C ARG A 63 9.89 10.64 -3.38
N LEU A 64 9.60 11.68 -2.60
CA LEU A 64 9.77 13.06 -3.05
C LEU A 64 11.23 13.42 -3.35
N ASP A 65 12.17 12.96 -2.53
CA ASP A 65 13.61 13.17 -2.76
C ASP A 65 14.09 12.43 -4.02
N GLU A 66 13.58 11.22 -4.29
CA GLU A 66 13.85 10.50 -5.53
C GLU A 66 13.30 11.23 -6.78
N LEU A 67 12.10 11.80 -6.69
CA LEU A 67 11.45 12.51 -7.81
C LEU A 67 12.04 13.91 -8.02
N TYR A 68 12.44 14.59 -6.94
CA TYR A 68 12.85 16.00 -6.94
C TYR A 68 14.11 16.21 -6.09
N PRO A 69 15.25 15.60 -6.45
CA PRO A 69 16.47 15.61 -5.63
C PRO A 69 17.01 17.03 -5.37
N SER A 70 16.73 17.99 -6.26
CA SER A 70 17.12 19.39 -6.09
C SER A 70 16.43 20.10 -4.92
N LEU A 71 15.34 19.54 -4.36
CA LEU A 71 14.71 20.08 -3.16
C LEU A 71 15.46 19.74 -1.87
N GLY A 72 16.31 18.71 -1.88
CA GLY A 72 17.07 18.28 -0.71
C GLY A 72 16.19 17.82 0.46
N ILE A 73 15.10 17.11 0.16
CA ILE A 73 14.16 16.63 1.18
C ILE A 73 14.87 15.56 2.03
N ARG A 74 14.68 15.60 3.35
CA ARG A 74 15.18 14.57 4.26
C ARG A 74 14.00 13.80 4.86
N PRO A 75 14.07 12.46 5.00
CA PRO A 75 13.01 11.65 5.58
C PRO A 75 13.01 11.81 7.11
N SER A 76 12.55 12.95 7.60
CA SER A 76 12.44 13.28 9.02
C SER A 76 11.17 12.73 9.66
N GLY A 77 10.15 12.40 8.86
CA GLY A 77 8.80 12.13 9.36
C GLY A 77 8.01 13.41 9.68
N ILE A 78 8.55 14.59 9.36
CA ILE A 78 7.91 15.90 9.60
C ILE A 78 7.66 16.59 8.26
N VAL A 79 6.42 16.99 7.98
CA VAL A 79 6.04 17.71 6.75
C VAL A 79 6.41 19.17 6.93
N GLY A 80 7.59 19.52 6.43
CA GLY A 80 8.08 20.89 6.37
C GLY A 80 7.80 21.58 5.02
N PRO A 81 8.21 22.84 4.85
CA PRO A 81 8.01 23.60 3.62
C PRO A 81 8.56 22.90 2.36
N LEU A 82 9.69 22.21 2.46
CA LEU A 82 10.27 21.45 1.35
C LEU A 82 9.40 20.24 0.96
N THR A 83 8.79 19.56 1.92
CA THR A 83 7.87 18.45 1.68
C THR A 83 6.59 18.94 1.00
N VAL A 84 6.02 20.06 1.45
CA VAL A 84 4.86 20.70 0.81
C VAL A 84 5.18 21.15 -0.62
N ARG A 85 6.36 21.72 -0.85
CA ARG A 85 6.82 22.03 -2.20
C ARG A 85 6.92 20.78 -3.07
N GLY A 86 7.41 19.67 -2.53
CA GLY A 86 7.39 18.37 -3.20
C GLY A 86 5.97 17.92 -3.56
N PHE A 87 5.00 18.05 -2.67
CA PHE A 87 3.59 17.74 -2.97
C PHE A 87 3.06 18.58 -4.13
N ALA A 88 3.30 19.89 -4.11
CA ALA A 88 2.88 20.79 -5.18
C ALA A 88 3.50 20.40 -6.54
N LEU A 89 4.77 19.95 -6.55
CA LEU A 89 5.41 19.47 -7.78
C LEU A 89 4.76 18.17 -8.28
N VAL A 90 4.52 17.19 -7.40
CA VAL A 90 3.79 15.96 -7.77
C VAL A 90 2.44 16.32 -8.38
N GLN A 91 1.69 17.20 -7.72
CA GLN A 91 0.38 17.62 -8.18
C GLN A 91 0.44 18.26 -9.56
N ARG A 92 1.35 19.22 -9.75
CA ARG A 92 1.56 19.88 -11.04
C ARG A 92 1.92 18.89 -12.14
N ASP A 93 2.89 18.02 -11.87
CA ASP A 93 3.43 17.08 -12.86
C ASP A 93 2.42 15.97 -13.23
N ASN A 94 1.38 15.77 -12.41
CA ASN A 94 0.31 14.79 -12.64
C ASN A 94 -1.05 15.43 -12.94
N GLY A 95 -1.12 16.74 -13.20
CA GLY A 95 -2.37 17.43 -13.55
C GLY A 95 -3.41 17.49 -12.43
N LEU A 96 -2.98 17.37 -11.17
CA LEU A 96 -3.83 17.51 -9.99
C LEU A 96 -3.94 18.98 -9.56
N THR A 97 -4.92 19.30 -8.71
CA THR A 97 -4.99 20.61 -8.04
C THR A 97 -3.71 20.85 -7.25
N VAL A 98 -3.01 21.95 -7.54
CA VAL A 98 -1.74 22.33 -6.89
C VAL A 98 -2.02 23.12 -5.61
N ASP A 99 -2.43 22.42 -4.56
CA ASP A 99 -2.73 22.99 -3.24
C ASP A 99 -1.65 22.70 -2.18
N GLY A 100 -0.64 21.88 -2.53
CA GLY A 100 0.42 21.47 -1.62
C GLY A 100 -0.05 20.52 -0.51
N ILE A 101 -1.26 19.97 -0.61
CA ILE A 101 -1.85 19.03 0.33
C ILE A 101 -1.69 17.61 -0.21
N CYS A 102 -1.05 16.72 0.57
CA CYS A 102 -0.93 15.33 0.16
C CYS A 102 -2.22 14.55 0.47
N GLY A 103 -3.09 14.42 -0.53
CA GLY A 103 -4.27 13.56 -0.50
C GLY A 103 -4.09 12.23 -1.26
N PRO A 104 -5.15 11.40 -1.36
CA PRO A 104 -5.06 10.06 -1.95
C PRO A 104 -4.54 10.08 -3.39
N GLN A 105 -4.95 11.09 -4.15
CA GLN A 105 -4.52 11.27 -5.54
C GLN A 105 -3.03 11.58 -5.64
N THR A 106 -2.50 12.44 -4.76
CA THR A 106 -1.07 12.77 -4.70
C THR A 106 -0.24 11.56 -4.31
N VAL A 107 -0.66 10.79 -3.29
CA VAL A 107 0.00 9.54 -2.88
C VAL A 107 0.01 8.53 -4.03
N ARG A 108 -1.14 8.33 -4.66
CA ARG A 108 -1.30 7.38 -5.75
C ARG A 108 -0.39 7.71 -6.93
N ALA A 109 -0.29 8.99 -7.32
CA ALA A 109 0.60 9.43 -8.39
C ALA A 109 2.08 9.05 -8.11
N MET A 110 2.53 9.26 -6.87
CA MET A 110 3.89 8.89 -6.47
C MET A 110 4.12 7.37 -6.43
N MET A 111 3.14 6.60 -5.94
CA MET A 111 3.22 5.15 -5.86
C MET A 111 3.16 4.49 -7.24
N MET A 112 2.31 4.97 -8.15
CA MET A 112 2.07 4.33 -9.45
C MET A 112 3.34 4.26 -10.30
N SER A 113 4.08 5.37 -10.39
CA SER A 113 5.37 5.42 -11.12
C SER A 113 6.42 4.48 -10.51
N LEU A 114 6.42 4.30 -9.19
CA LEU A 114 7.31 3.36 -8.52
C LEU A 114 6.87 1.90 -8.75
N ILE A 115 5.56 1.61 -8.65
CA ILE A 115 4.99 0.28 -8.93
C ILE A 115 5.31 -0.18 -10.35
N GLN A 116 5.13 0.70 -11.35
CA GLN A 116 5.47 0.40 -12.74
C GLN A 116 6.94 0.05 -12.90
N SER A 117 7.82 0.86 -12.29
CA SER A 117 9.27 0.65 -12.32
C SER A 117 9.67 -0.66 -11.63
N THR A 118 9.05 -0.98 -10.49
CA THR A 118 9.27 -2.23 -9.77
C THR A 118 8.78 -3.45 -10.56
N ALA A 119 7.57 -3.39 -11.15
CA ALA A 119 7.05 -4.48 -11.96
C ALA A 119 7.99 -4.81 -13.13
N ALA A 120 8.48 -3.77 -13.83
CA ALA A 120 9.46 -3.91 -14.89
C ALA A 120 10.78 -4.52 -14.39
N MET A 121 11.31 -4.05 -13.24
CA MET A 121 12.54 -4.56 -12.63
C MET A 121 12.47 -6.06 -12.31
N TYR A 122 11.31 -6.55 -11.86
CA TYR A 122 11.11 -7.97 -11.51
C TYR A 122 10.57 -8.81 -12.68
N GLY A 123 10.27 -8.21 -13.83
CA GLY A 123 9.72 -8.91 -14.99
C GLY A 123 8.33 -9.50 -14.72
N ILE A 124 7.50 -8.81 -13.95
CA ILE A 124 6.13 -9.24 -13.60
C ILE A 124 5.10 -8.31 -14.25
N PRO A 125 3.86 -8.78 -14.53
CA PRO A 125 2.81 -7.86 -14.93
C PRO A 125 2.58 -6.80 -13.84
N VAL A 126 2.14 -5.60 -14.24
CA VAL A 126 1.96 -4.48 -13.29
C VAL A 126 0.69 -4.63 -12.44
N TRP A 127 -0.34 -5.29 -12.98
CA TRP A 127 -1.66 -5.38 -12.36
C TRP A 127 -1.67 -6.00 -10.95
N PRO A 128 -0.86 -7.04 -10.61
CA PRO A 128 -0.86 -7.61 -9.27
C PRO A 128 -0.42 -6.59 -8.23
N LEU A 129 0.64 -5.82 -8.49
CA LEU A 129 1.12 -4.82 -7.54
C LEU A 129 0.09 -3.70 -7.33
N ILE A 130 -0.49 -3.16 -8.42
CA ILE A 130 -1.54 -2.14 -8.33
C ILE A 130 -2.74 -2.67 -7.54
N GLY A 131 -3.18 -3.88 -7.88
CA GLY A 131 -4.33 -4.51 -7.26
C GLY A 131 -4.09 -4.84 -5.79
N ILE A 132 -2.92 -5.36 -5.42
CA ILE A 132 -2.56 -5.70 -4.04
C ILE A 132 -2.52 -4.42 -3.21
N VAL A 133 -1.79 -3.38 -3.65
CA VAL A 133 -1.73 -2.12 -2.90
C VAL A 133 -3.12 -1.51 -2.70
N GLY A 134 -3.94 -1.48 -3.77
CA GLY A 134 -5.31 -0.98 -3.68
C GLY A 134 -6.21 -1.84 -2.78
N ALA A 135 -6.07 -3.16 -2.81
CA ALA A 135 -6.89 -4.08 -2.02
C ALA A 135 -6.48 -4.10 -0.54
N GLU A 136 -5.18 -4.04 -0.25
CA GLU A 136 -4.64 -4.20 1.09
C GLU A 136 -4.72 -2.92 1.91
N SER A 137 -4.35 -1.81 1.31
CA SER A 137 -4.26 -0.54 2.02
C SER A 137 -5.26 0.50 1.53
N GLY A 138 -5.92 0.30 0.39
CA GLY A 138 -6.68 1.38 -0.24
C GLY A 138 -5.77 2.56 -0.58
N TRP A 139 -4.50 2.29 -0.91
CA TRP A 139 -3.45 3.29 -1.14
C TRP A 139 -3.02 4.05 0.12
N ASP A 140 -3.27 3.50 1.31
CA ASP A 140 -2.77 4.02 2.59
C ASP A 140 -1.28 3.71 2.78
N PRO A 141 -0.40 4.72 2.79
CA PRO A 141 1.02 4.48 2.99
C PRO A 141 1.36 3.97 4.40
N GLY A 142 0.48 4.17 5.37
CA GLY A 142 0.64 3.77 6.76
C GLY A 142 -0.50 2.88 7.24
N ALA A 143 -1.11 2.07 6.35
CA ALA A 143 -2.14 1.12 6.74
C ALA A 143 -1.66 0.21 7.88
N VAL A 144 -2.55 0.01 8.86
CA VAL A 144 -2.40 -0.99 9.92
C VAL A 144 -3.62 -1.93 9.88
N GLY A 145 -3.36 -3.23 9.91
CA GLY A 145 -4.38 -4.26 9.92
C GLY A 145 -5.33 -4.15 11.12
N VAL A 146 -6.63 -4.29 10.88
CA VAL A 146 -7.67 -4.10 11.92
C VAL A 146 -7.67 -5.24 12.96
N GLY A 147 -7.30 -6.47 12.55
CA GLY A 147 -7.27 -7.67 13.39
C GLY A 147 -5.87 -8.14 13.78
N THR A 148 -4.84 -7.57 13.18
CA THR A 148 -3.42 -7.99 13.27
C THR A 148 -2.56 -6.73 13.12
N PRO A 149 -2.12 -6.11 14.22
CA PRO A 149 -1.39 -4.83 14.17
C PRO A 149 -0.02 -4.92 13.44
N TYR A 150 0.41 -6.15 13.12
CA TYR A 150 1.64 -6.46 12.41
C TYR A 150 1.51 -6.46 10.89
N ASP A 151 0.30 -6.37 10.35
CA ASP A 151 0.07 -6.13 8.91
C ASP A 151 0.20 -4.64 8.66
N THR A 152 1.33 -4.21 8.08
CA THR A 152 1.68 -2.79 8.03
C THR A 152 2.07 -2.31 6.64
N GLY A 153 1.76 -1.04 6.37
CA GLY A 153 2.15 -0.33 5.17
C GLY A 153 1.29 -0.67 3.94
N PRO A 154 1.69 -0.17 2.76
CA PRO A 154 0.84 -0.17 1.56
C PRO A 154 0.53 -1.57 1.03
N CYS A 155 1.36 -2.57 1.36
CA CYS A 155 1.19 -3.97 0.96
C CYS A 155 0.78 -4.89 2.11
N GLN A 156 0.45 -4.35 3.29
CA GLN A 156 0.07 -5.12 4.49
C GLN A 156 1.04 -6.28 4.80
N ILE A 157 2.35 -6.02 4.77
CA ILE A 157 3.35 -7.06 5.06
C ILE A 157 3.21 -7.48 6.52
N ASN A 158 2.90 -8.76 6.75
CA ASN A 158 2.78 -9.33 8.09
C ASN A 158 4.17 -9.49 8.73
N ARG A 159 4.47 -8.66 9.72
CA ARG A 159 5.79 -8.66 10.37
C ARG A 159 6.03 -9.80 11.35
N ASP A 160 5.00 -10.47 11.84
CA ASP A 160 5.15 -11.67 12.69
C ASP A 160 5.55 -12.88 11.85
N ALA A 161 4.97 -13.02 10.66
CA ALA A 161 5.37 -14.02 9.67
C ALA A 161 6.73 -13.71 9.04
N HIS A 162 7.15 -12.44 9.07
CA HIS A 162 8.39 -11.96 8.49
C HIS A 162 9.19 -11.08 9.47
N PRO A 163 9.72 -11.65 10.58
CA PRO A 163 10.32 -10.88 11.67
C PRO A 163 11.58 -10.10 11.29
N ALA A 164 12.20 -10.43 10.16
CA ALA A 164 13.32 -9.67 9.59
C ALA A 164 12.89 -8.34 8.94
N VAL A 165 11.59 -8.16 8.65
CA VAL A 165 11.05 -6.93 8.07
C VAL A 165 10.71 -5.95 9.18
N THR A 166 11.42 -4.83 9.23
CA THR A 166 11.17 -3.77 10.21
C THR A 166 9.89 -2.99 9.87
N LEU A 167 9.35 -2.24 10.84
CA LEU A 167 8.25 -1.31 10.61
C LEU A 167 8.57 -0.32 9.48
N GLU A 168 9.77 0.27 9.54
CA GLU A 168 10.25 1.25 8.58
C GLU A 168 10.32 0.65 7.17
N GLN A 169 10.76 -0.60 7.04
CA GLN A 169 10.79 -1.33 5.76
C GLN A 169 9.39 -1.65 5.24
N ALA A 170 8.46 -2.08 6.11
CA ALA A 170 7.09 -2.38 5.70
C ALA A 170 6.36 -1.14 5.16
N CYS A 171 6.65 0.05 5.69
CA CYS A 171 6.10 1.32 5.21
C CYS A 171 6.89 1.92 4.03
N ASP A 172 8.17 1.57 3.84
CA ASP A 172 8.99 2.08 2.74
C ASP A 172 8.52 1.53 1.39
N TRP A 173 8.13 2.40 0.46
CA TRP A 173 7.46 1.96 -0.77
C TRP A 173 8.37 1.16 -1.69
N ARG A 174 9.65 1.54 -1.79
CA ARG A 174 10.62 0.81 -2.62
C ARG A 174 10.83 -0.59 -2.07
N PHE A 175 11.00 -0.70 -0.75
CA PHE A 175 11.11 -1.99 -0.09
C PHE A 175 9.82 -2.80 -0.24
N ALA A 176 8.67 -2.25 0.15
CA ALA A 176 7.40 -2.98 0.19
C ALA A 176 6.97 -3.49 -1.19
N PHE A 177 7.11 -2.67 -2.23
CA PHE A 177 6.79 -3.09 -3.59
C PHE A 177 7.79 -4.12 -4.11
N GLY A 178 9.10 -3.92 -3.86
CA GLY A 178 10.12 -4.88 -4.27
C GLY A 178 10.00 -6.23 -3.56
N TRP A 179 9.68 -6.20 -2.26
CA TRP A 179 9.41 -7.38 -1.45
C TRP A 179 8.19 -8.14 -2.01
N THR A 180 7.09 -7.43 -2.25
CA THR A 180 5.85 -8.01 -2.79
C THR A 180 6.05 -8.57 -4.19
N ALA A 181 6.79 -7.88 -5.06
CA ALA A 181 7.10 -8.33 -6.41
C ALA A 181 7.95 -9.61 -6.40
N ARG A 182 8.96 -9.68 -5.52
CA ARG A 182 9.81 -10.86 -5.33
C ARG A 182 9.01 -12.05 -4.81
N GLU A 183 8.14 -11.84 -3.81
CA GLU A 183 7.27 -12.89 -3.29
C GLU A 183 6.30 -13.38 -4.37
N PHE A 184 5.63 -12.47 -5.08
CA PHE A 184 4.76 -12.81 -6.20
C PHE A 184 5.49 -13.70 -7.21
N LYS A 185 6.69 -13.29 -7.66
CA LYS A 185 7.49 -14.08 -8.61
C LYS A 185 7.85 -15.46 -8.05
N THR A 186 8.28 -15.52 -6.78
CA THR A 186 8.63 -16.77 -6.11
C THR A 186 7.45 -17.73 -6.03
N GLN A 187 6.28 -17.24 -5.64
CA GLN A 187 5.06 -18.05 -5.57
C GLN A 187 4.61 -18.50 -6.95
N ARG A 188 4.64 -17.60 -7.95
CA ARG A 188 4.33 -17.92 -9.34
C ARG A 188 5.20 -19.06 -9.87
N ASP A 189 6.51 -18.97 -9.67
CA ASP A 189 7.47 -19.97 -10.15
C ASP A 189 7.25 -21.33 -9.46
N ARG A 190 6.91 -21.34 -8.16
CA ARG A 190 6.54 -22.57 -7.41
C ARG A 190 5.22 -23.16 -7.89
N ILE A 191 4.21 -22.33 -8.09
CA ILE A 191 2.88 -22.74 -8.53
C ILE A 191 2.92 -23.31 -9.95
N ALA A 192 3.75 -22.75 -10.83
CA ALA A 192 3.94 -23.25 -12.20
C ALA A 192 4.35 -24.73 -12.26
N GLN A 193 5.01 -25.25 -11.21
CA GLN A 193 5.44 -26.65 -11.13
C GLN A 193 4.30 -27.62 -10.76
N ILE A 194 3.21 -27.12 -10.20
CA ILE A 194 2.14 -27.94 -9.61
C ILE A 194 0.75 -27.62 -10.16
N ALA A 195 0.60 -26.49 -10.85
CA ALA A 195 -0.68 -26.03 -11.36
C ALA A 195 -1.20 -26.96 -12.45
N ARG A 196 -2.51 -27.21 -12.43
CA ARG A 196 -3.17 -27.93 -13.54
C ARG A 196 -3.05 -27.13 -14.84
N PRO A 197 -3.05 -27.80 -16.01
CA PRO A 197 -3.03 -27.13 -17.30
C PRO A 197 -4.17 -26.10 -17.45
N GLY A 198 -3.85 -24.95 -18.04
CA GLY A 198 -4.84 -23.89 -18.34
C GLY A 198 -5.19 -22.96 -17.18
N MET A 199 -4.60 -23.14 -16.00
CA MET A 199 -4.79 -22.21 -14.88
C MET A 199 -3.99 -20.91 -15.07
N ASP A 200 -4.55 -19.79 -14.62
CA ASP A 200 -3.86 -18.49 -14.58
C ASP A 200 -2.86 -18.46 -13.41
N LEU A 201 -1.57 -18.54 -13.74
CA LEU A 201 -0.48 -18.55 -12.76
C LEU A 201 -0.35 -17.21 -12.01
N ASP A 202 -0.72 -16.09 -12.65
CA ASP A 202 -0.64 -14.77 -12.03
C ASP A 202 -1.74 -14.62 -10.97
N GLU A 203 -2.94 -15.10 -11.25
CA GLU A 203 -4.04 -15.11 -10.28
C GLU A 203 -3.75 -16.06 -9.11
N LEU A 204 -3.18 -17.23 -9.37
CA LEU A 204 -2.76 -18.13 -8.29
C LEU A 204 -1.62 -17.52 -7.44
N ALA A 205 -0.69 -16.79 -8.05
CA ALA A 205 0.36 -16.08 -7.31
C ALA A 205 -0.20 -14.91 -6.49
N VAL A 206 -1.21 -14.20 -7.00
CA VAL A 206 -1.97 -13.20 -6.22
C VAL A 206 -2.66 -13.88 -5.03
N ALA A 207 -3.35 -15.00 -5.24
CA ALA A 207 -3.98 -15.74 -4.14
C ALA A 207 -2.95 -16.15 -3.07
N ALA A 208 -1.72 -16.48 -3.47
CA ALA A 208 -0.65 -16.87 -2.56
C ALA A 208 -0.18 -15.72 -1.67
N HIS A 209 -0.37 -14.46 -2.07
CA HIS A 209 -0.07 -13.31 -1.22
C HIS A 209 -0.90 -13.31 0.07
N ASN A 210 -2.20 -13.64 -0.03
CA ASN A 210 -3.09 -13.76 1.12
C ASN A 210 -2.96 -15.12 1.82
N SER A 211 -2.87 -16.21 1.06
CA SER A 211 -2.73 -17.55 1.64
C SER A 211 -1.96 -18.50 0.71
N PRO A 212 -0.65 -18.68 0.93
CA PRO A 212 0.16 -19.60 0.13
C PRO A 212 -0.40 -21.03 0.13
N LYS A 213 -0.90 -21.49 1.28
CA LYS A 213 -1.49 -22.83 1.42
C LYS A 213 -2.77 -22.99 0.59
N ALA A 214 -3.66 -22.00 0.61
CA ALA A 214 -4.91 -22.07 -0.16
C ALA A 214 -4.65 -21.96 -1.67
N ALA A 215 -3.71 -21.11 -2.09
CA ALA A 215 -3.28 -21.00 -3.49
C ALA A 215 -2.66 -22.29 -4.01
N ARG A 216 -1.76 -22.92 -3.22
CA ARG A 216 -1.16 -24.23 -3.55
C ARG A 216 -2.23 -25.30 -3.76
N ARG A 217 -3.19 -25.41 -2.82
CA ARG A 217 -4.32 -26.34 -2.95
C ARG A 217 -5.15 -26.06 -4.20
N TRP A 218 -5.42 -24.78 -4.49
CA TRP A 218 -6.16 -24.40 -5.69
C TRP A 218 -5.42 -24.84 -6.95
N ALA A 219 -4.11 -24.58 -7.04
CA ALA A 219 -3.26 -24.98 -8.15
C ALA A 219 -3.28 -26.51 -8.39
N GLU A 220 -3.12 -27.32 -7.34
CA GLU A 220 -3.06 -28.79 -7.45
C GLU A 220 -4.42 -29.42 -7.79
N THR A 221 -5.51 -28.86 -7.28
CA THR A 221 -6.85 -29.45 -7.38
C THR A 221 -7.72 -28.85 -8.49
N GLY A 222 -7.37 -27.67 -8.98
CA GLY A 222 -8.21 -26.85 -9.85
C GLY A 222 -9.45 -26.28 -9.14
N ARG A 223 -9.58 -26.47 -7.82
CA ARG A 223 -10.77 -26.06 -7.04
C ARG A 223 -10.36 -25.14 -5.87
N PRO A 224 -10.78 -23.87 -5.87
CA PRO A 224 -10.48 -22.98 -4.76
C PRO A 224 -11.15 -23.47 -3.48
N GLY A 225 -10.49 -23.25 -2.33
CA GLY A 225 -11.10 -23.50 -1.03
C GLY A 225 -12.10 -22.42 -0.65
N THR A 226 -12.88 -22.64 0.41
CA THR A 226 -13.84 -21.65 0.92
C THR A 226 -13.34 -20.85 2.13
N SER A 227 -12.30 -21.33 2.84
CA SER A 227 -11.71 -20.66 3.99
C SER A 227 -10.21 -20.95 4.14
N PRO A 228 -9.33 -19.94 3.97
CA PRO A 228 -9.62 -18.68 3.28
C PRO A 228 -10.06 -18.96 1.84
N ASN A 229 -10.86 -18.05 1.25
CA ASN A 229 -11.29 -18.14 -0.15
C ASN A 229 -10.28 -17.42 -1.07
N PRO A 230 -9.39 -18.13 -1.78
CA PRO A 230 -8.37 -17.51 -2.62
C PRO A 230 -8.95 -16.82 -3.86
N GLU A 231 -10.05 -17.34 -4.41
CA GLU A 231 -10.69 -16.77 -5.60
C GLU A 231 -11.36 -15.42 -5.27
N ALA A 232 -12.03 -15.34 -4.12
CA ALA A 232 -12.60 -14.07 -3.65
C ALA A 232 -11.50 -13.01 -3.42
N TYR A 233 -10.33 -13.43 -2.94
CA TYR A 233 -9.19 -12.54 -2.79
C TYR A 233 -8.67 -12.02 -4.14
N VAL A 234 -8.49 -12.90 -5.13
CA VAL A 234 -8.11 -12.50 -6.50
C VAL A 234 -9.13 -11.53 -7.09
N ALA A 235 -10.43 -11.78 -6.91
CA ALA A 235 -11.48 -10.88 -7.38
C ALA A 235 -11.41 -9.49 -6.73
N LYS A 236 -11.09 -9.41 -5.42
CA LYS A 236 -10.84 -8.15 -4.70
C LYS A 236 -9.66 -7.39 -5.32
N VAL A 237 -8.54 -8.08 -5.56
CA VAL A 237 -7.32 -7.49 -6.17
C VAL A 237 -7.58 -7.01 -7.60
N ARG A 238 -8.27 -7.81 -8.43
CA ARG A 238 -8.66 -7.43 -9.80
C ARG A 238 -9.56 -6.21 -9.79
N LYS A 239 -10.53 -6.13 -8.88
CA LYS A 239 -11.40 -4.97 -8.72
C LYS A 239 -10.59 -3.73 -8.36
N ALA A 240 -9.73 -3.81 -7.35
CA ALA A 240 -8.88 -2.69 -6.95
C ALA A 240 -7.95 -2.18 -8.07
N TRP A 241 -7.44 -3.10 -8.90
CA TRP A 241 -6.68 -2.74 -10.10
C TRP A 241 -7.53 -2.03 -11.15
N LYS A 242 -8.73 -2.52 -11.46
CA LYS A 242 -9.64 -1.91 -12.46
C LYS A 242 -10.17 -0.54 -12.03
N GLU A 243 -10.34 -0.35 -10.72
CA GLU A 243 -10.73 0.93 -10.12
C GLU A 243 -9.53 1.88 -9.96
N ALA A 244 -8.37 1.53 -10.52
CA ALA A 244 -7.25 2.45 -10.63
C ALA A 244 -7.44 3.45 -11.78
N PRO A 245 -7.59 4.76 -11.49
CA PRO A 245 -7.34 5.80 -12.47
C PRO A 245 -5.88 5.79 -12.91
#